data_AF-A0A6G7ZJ58-F1
#
_entry.id   AF-A0A6G7ZJ58-F1
#
_cell.length_a   1.000
_cell.length_b   1.000
_cell.length_c   1.000
_cell.angle_alpha   90.00
_cell.angle_beta   90.00
_cell.angle_gamma   90.00
#
_symmetry.space_group_name_H-M   'P 1'
#
loop_
_entity.id
_entity.type
_entity.pdbx_description
1 polymer ?
#
loop_
_entity_poly.entity_id
_entity_poly.type
_entity_poly.pdbx_seq_one_letter_code
_entity_poly.pdbx_strand_id
1 'polypeptide(L)'
;MKALNLALAAALLTTGAAATAQSPSDVQCIVVSNAYAGQAKDANAQKIAEAAIFFYLGRVGNTMTSAQLKAMLDAQTKTLNQQNAGPTMQKCAAAVQAKVELLQGAAPAPVKPAAAKPSPQGR
;
A
#
# COMPACT_ATOMS: atom_id res chain seq x y z
N MET A 1 9.16 37.96 -13.59
CA MET A 1 9.43 36.62 -12.99
C MET A 1 8.33 36.16 -12.01
N LYS A 2 7.03 36.35 -12.32
CA LYS A 2 5.90 35.89 -11.47
C LYS A 2 4.98 34.89 -12.18
N ALA A 3 5.09 34.75 -13.49
CA ALA A 3 4.28 33.82 -14.29
C ALA A 3 4.82 32.37 -14.30
N LEU A 4 6.10 32.14 -14.00
CA LEU A 4 6.68 30.79 -13.96
C LEU A 4 6.17 29.95 -12.78
N ASN A 5 5.83 30.58 -11.66
CA ASN A 5 5.40 29.86 -10.44
C ASN A 5 3.97 29.28 -10.56
N LEU A 6 3.14 29.84 -11.45
CA LEU A 6 1.78 29.35 -11.69
C LEU A 6 1.75 28.13 -12.63
N ALA A 7 2.73 28.00 -13.53
CA ALA A 7 2.83 26.86 -14.43
C ALA A 7 3.22 25.56 -13.70
N LEU A 8 4.04 25.67 -12.63
CA LEU A 8 4.49 24.50 -11.87
C LEU A 8 3.36 23.89 -11.02
N ALA A 9 2.44 24.70 -10.48
CA ALA A 9 1.30 24.21 -9.71
C ALA A 9 0.27 23.45 -10.57
N ALA A 10 0.10 23.85 -11.84
CA ALA A 10 -0.79 23.17 -12.78
C ALA A 10 -0.28 21.78 -13.20
N ALA A 11 1.05 21.59 -13.25
CA ALA A 11 1.66 20.30 -13.60
C ALA A 11 1.50 19.21 -12.51
N LEU A 12 1.35 19.60 -11.24
CA LEU A 12 1.07 18.64 -10.16
C LEU A 12 -0.39 18.16 -10.12
N LEU A 13 -1.32 18.88 -10.76
CA LEU A 13 -2.73 18.49 -10.81
C LEU A 13 -2.97 17.37 -11.84
N THR A 14 -2.09 17.21 -12.83
CA THR A 14 -2.22 16.17 -13.85
C THR A 14 -1.65 14.80 -13.44
N THR A 15 -0.89 14.71 -12.35
CA THR A 15 -0.38 13.42 -11.83
C THR A 15 -1.38 12.68 -10.93
N GLY A 16 -2.58 13.24 -10.68
CA GLY A 16 -3.62 12.61 -9.87
C GLY A 16 -4.49 11.58 -10.61
N ALA A 17 -4.41 11.51 -11.94
CA ALA A 17 -5.23 10.62 -12.76
C ALA A 17 -4.59 9.22 -12.91
N ALA A 18 -4.42 8.49 -11.80
CA ALA A 18 -4.09 7.06 -11.86
C ALA A 18 -4.60 6.23 -10.67
N ALA A 19 -5.48 6.77 -9.80
CA ALA A 19 -6.02 6.00 -8.68
C ALA A 19 -7.07 4.95 -9.09
N THR A 20 -7.72 5.12 -10.24
CA THR A 20 -8.82 4.25 -10.70
C THR A 20 -8.36 3.02 -11.49
N ALA A 21 -7.11 2.98 -11.95
CA ALA A 21 -6.55 1.82 -12.66
C ALA A 21 -6.04 0.71 -11.72
N GLN A 22 -5.92 1.00 -10.42
CA GLN A 22 -5.34 0.08 -9.45
C GLN A 22 -6.36 -0.90 -8.85
N SER A 23 -7.67 -0.63 -8.96
CA SER A 23 -8.70 -1.45 -8.30
C SER A 23 -8.72 -2.91 -8.76
N PRO A 24 -8.61 -3.25 -10.07
CA PRO A 24 -8.55 -4.64 -10.51
C PRO A 24 -7.31 -5.38 -10.03
N SER A 25 -6.15 -4.71 -10.03
CA SER A 25 -4.90 -5.26 -9.50
C SER A 25 -4.92 -5.42 -7.98
N ASP A 26 -5.54 -4.47 -7.26
CA ASP A 26 -5.65 -4.50 -5.81
C ASP A 26 -6.55 -5.67 -5.37
N VAL A 27 -7.67 -5.93 -6.07
CA VAL A 27 -8.53 -7.11 -5.81
C VAL A 27 -7.82 -8.42 -6.16
N GLN A 28 -7.05 -8.47 -7.25
CA GLN A 28 -6.23 -9.63 -7.57
C GLN A 28 -5.21 -9.93 -6.46
N CYS A 29 -4.62 -8.87 -5.88
CA CYS A 29 -3.71 -8.99 -4.75
C CYS A 29 -4.39 -9.49 -3.47
N ILE A 30 -5.66 -9.14 -3.22
CA ILE A 30 -6.43 -9.70 -2.09
C ILE A 30 -6.60 -11.22 -2.27
N VAL A 31 -7.02 -11.65 -3.46
CA VAL A 31 -7.30 -13.07 -3.74
C VAL A 31 -6.03 -13.91 -3.63
N VAL A 32 -4.94 -13.48 -4.27
CA VAL A 32 -3.69 -14.25 -4.24
C VAL A 32 -3.08 -14.28 -2.84
N SER A 33 -3.19 -13.18 -2.08
CA SER A 33 -2.67 -13.14 -0.70
C SER A 33 -3.47 -14.06 0.22
N ASN A 34 -4.79 -14.15 0.05
CA ASN A 34 -5.62 -15.11 0.78
C ASN A 34 -5.25 -16.57 0.46
N ALA A 35 -5.08 -16.88 -0.83
CA ALA A 35 -4.65 -18.20 -1.28
C ALA A 35 -3.25 -18.57 -0.73
N TYR A 36 -2.32 -17.62 -0.73
CA TYR A 36 -0.98 -17.81 -0.17
C TYR A 36 -1.00 -17.97 1.34
N ALA A 37 -1.78 -17.18 2.09
CA ALA A 37 -1.87 -17.29 3.54
C ALA A 37 -2.41 -18.66 4.00
N GLY A 38 -3.30 -19.29 3.21
CA GLY A 38 -3.81 -20.63 3.48
C GLY A 38 -2.86 -21.78 3.10
N GLN A 39 -1.84 -21.53 2.29
CA GLN A 39 -0.89 -22.56 1.81
C GLN A 39 0.55 -22.35 2.27
N ALA A 40 0.88 -21.19 2.84
CA ALA A 40 2.21 -20.88 3.31
C ALA A 40 2.60 -21.79 4.48
N LYS A 41 3.70 -22.53 4.31
CA LYS A 41 4.33 -23.30 5.39
C LYS A 41 5.27 -22.45 6.26
N ASP A 42 5.68 -21.29 5.73
CA ASP A 42 6.54 -20.35 6.42
C ASP A 42 5.70 -19.28 7.13
N ALA A 43 5.93 -19.12 8.43
CA ALA A 43 5.16 -18.21 9.27
C ALA A 43 5.35 -16.74 8.87
N ASN A 44 6.53 -16.37 8.36
CA ASN A 44 6.80 -15.01 7.91
C ASN A 44 6.06 -14.70 6.59
N ALA A 45 6.11 -15.63 5.64
CA ALA A 45 5.36 -15.54 4.39
C ALA A 45 3.84 -15.45 4.64
N GLN A 46 3.33 -16.20 5.61
CA GLN A 46 1.93 -16.11 6.04
C GLN A 46 1.59 -14.72 6.57
N LYS A 47 2.43 -14.15 7.45
CA LYS A 47 2.23 -12.80 8.01
C LYS A 47 2.28 -11.72 6.95
N ILE A 48 3.18 -11.84 5.97
CA ILE A 48 3.26 -10.91 4.83
C ILE A 48 1.99 -10.99 3.99
N ALA A 49 1.49 -12.20 3.73
CA ALA A 49 0.25 -12.40 2.99
C ALA A 49 -0.96 -11.82 3.75
N GLU A 50 -1.06 -12.04 5.06
CA GLU A 50 -2.09 -11.43 5.91
C GLU A 50 -2.03 -9.90 5.86
N ALA A 51 -0.84 -9.31 6.01
CA ALA A 51 -0.66 -7.86 5.94
C ALA A 51 -1.03 -7.29 4.56
N ALA A 52 -0.69 -8.01 3.48
CA ALA A 52 -1.07 -7.62 2.12
C ALA A 52 -2.59 -7.59 1.95
N ILE A 53 -3.34 -8.56 2.51
CA ILE A 53 -4.81 -8.57 2.46
C ILE A 53 -5.37 -7.26 3.05
N PHE A 54 -4.94 -6.87 4.25
CA PHE A 54 -5.43 -5.65 4.90
C PHE A 54 -5.04 -4.38 4.14
N PHE A 55 -3.81 -4.33 3.63
CA PHE A 55 -3.34 -3.21 2.84
C PHE A 55 -4.22 -2.98 1.60
N TYR A 56 -4.49 -4.03 0.82
CA TYR A 56 -5.29 -3.91 -0.39
C TYR A 56 -6.78 -3.73 -0.08
N LEU A 57 -7.32 -4.34 0.98
CA LEU A 57 -8.69 -4.09 1.43
C LEU A 57 -8.92 -2.62 1.81
N GLY A 58 -7.98 -2.00 2.53
CA GLY A 58 -8.08 -0.58 2.89
C GLY A 58 -8.10 0.34 1.67
N ARG A 59 -7.44 -0.06 0.58
CA ARG A 59 -7.42 0.70 -0.67
C ARG A 59 -8.70 0.54 -1.49
N VAL A 60 -9.27 -0.66 -1.54
CA VAL A 60 -10.48 -0.94 -2.30
C VAL A 60 -11.74 -0.49 -1.55
N GLY A 61 -11.75 -0.59 -0.22
CA GLY A 61 -12.93 -0.32 0.62
C GLY A 61 -13.52 1.09 0.48
N ASN A 62 -12.70 2.10 0.18
CA ASN A 62 -13.17 3.47 -0.03
C ASN A 62 -13.56 3.79 -1.47
N THR A 63 -13.34 2.88 -2.42
CA THR A 63 -13.53 3.13 -3.86
C THR A 63 -14.60 2.25 -4.49
N MET A 64 -15.08 1.21 -3.78
CA MET A 64 -16.00 0.22 -4.31
C MET A 64 -17.10 -0.15 -3.31
N THR A 65 -18.29 -0.37 -3.84
CA THR A 65 -19.38 -0.98 -3.07
C THR A 65 -19.11 -2.47 -2.84
N SER A 66 -19.74 -3.06 -1.82
CA SER A 66 -19.61 -4.49 -1.53
C SER A 66 -20.02 -5.38 -2.72
N ALA A 67 -21.02 -4.96 -3.51
CA ALA A 67 -21.45 -5.69 -4.70
C ALA A 67 -20.38 -5.67 -5.80
N GLN A 68 -19.72 -4.53 -6.03
CA GLN A 68 -18.62 -4.40 -6.98
C GLN A 68 -17.39 -5.20 -6.54
N LEU A 69 -17.06 -5.13 -5.25
CA LEU A 69 -15.96 -5.92 -4.68
C LEU A 69 -16.21 -7.42 -4.88
N LYS A 70 -17.42 -7.90 -4.58
CA LYS A 70 -17.78 -9.30 -4.79
C LYS A 70 -17.65 -9.71 -6.25
N ALA A 71 -18.19 -8.92 -7.18
CA ALA A 71 -18.09 -9.21 -8.60
C ALA A 71 -16.64 -9.30 -9.08
N MET A 72 -15.78 -8.40 -8.58
CA MET A 72 -14.35 -8.42 -8.91
C MET A 72 -13.61 -9.60 -8.28
N LEU A 73 -13.91 -9.97 -7.03
CA LEU A 73 -13.34 -11.19 -6.43
C LEU A 73 -13.72 -12.45 -7.22
N ASP A 74 -15.00 -12.57 -7.59
CA ASP A 74 -15.52 -13.71 -8.36
C ASP A 74 -14.89 -13.78 -9.78
N ALA A 75 -14.50 -12.64 -10.35
CA ALA A 75 -13.77 -12.60 -11.61
C ALA A 75 -12.29 -12.99 -11.43
N GLN A 76 -11.62 -12.43 -10.42
CA GLN A 76 -10.17 -12.63 -10.21
C GLN A 76 -9.85 -14.07 -9.79
N THR A 77 -10.69 -14.70 -8.98
CA THR A 77 -10.55 -16.11 -8.56
C THR A 77 -10.52 -17.08 -9.74
N LYS A 78 -11.17 -16.76 -10.86
CA LYS A 78 -11.14 -17.59 -12.09
C LYS A 78 -9.86 -17.44 -12.91
N THR A 79 -9.15 -16.33 -12.73
CA THR A 79 -7.93 -16.02 -13.50
C THR A 79 -6.65 -16.47 -12.79
N LEU A 80 -6.70 -16.62 -11.46
CA LEU A 80 -5.59 -17.08 -10.65
C LEU A 80 -5.49 -18.61 -10.66
N ASN A 81 -4.30 -19.12 -10.94
CA ASN A 81 -3.95 -20.52 -10.95
C ASN A 81 -2.53 -20.73 -10.38
N GLN A 82 -2.10 -21.97 -10.19
CA GLN A 82 -0.78 -22.24 -9.60
C GLN A 82 0.39 -21.68 -10.42
N GLN A 83 0.25 -21.56 -11.74
CA GLN A 83 1.31 -21.06 -12.61
C GLN A 83 1.52 -19.55 -12.45
N ASN A 84 0.45 -18.80 -12.21
CA ASN A 84 0.52 -17.34 -12.11
C ASN A 84 0.42 -16.78 -10.68
N ALA A 85 0.03 -17.60 -9.69
CA ALA A 85 -0.14 -17.15 -8.31
C ALA A 85 1.16 -16.60 -7.70
N GLY A 86 2.29 -17.32 -7.84
CA GLY A 86 3.57 -16.87 -7.29
C GLY A 86 4.09 -15.56 -7.88
N PRO A 87 4.19 -15.44 -9.22
CA PRO A 87 4.57 -14.18 -9.86
C PRO A 87 3.61 -13.03 -9.50
N THR A 88 2.31 -13.32 -9.34
CA THR A 88 1.32 -12.30 -8.95
C THR A 88 1.55 -11.86 -7.51
N MET A 89 1.75 -12.78 -6.57
CA MET A 89 2.03 -12.45 -5.17
C MET A 89 3.31 -11.63 -5.02
N GLN A 90 4.38 -11.94 -5.78
CA GLN A 90 5.61 -11.15 -5.77
C GLN A 90 5.37 -9.70 -6.21
N LYS A 91 4.59 -9.50 -7.29
CA LYS A 91 4.21 -8.15 -7.74
C LYS A 91 3.41 -7.40 -6.67
N CYS A 92 2.47 -8.09 -6.02
CA CYS A 92 1.67 -7.53 -4.94
C CYS A 92 2.53 -7.16 -3.72
N ALA A 93 3.49 -8.01 -3.33
CA ALA A 93 4.41 -7.74 -2.23
C ALA A 93 5.35 -6.57 -2.54
N ALA A 94 5.88 -6.49 -3.76
CA ALA A 94 6.75 -5.39 -4.18
C ALA A 94 6.04 -4.04 -4.12
N ALA A 95 4.76 -3.98 -4.53
CA ALA A 95 3.98 -2.76 -4.43
C ALA A 95 3.71 -2.33 -2.97
N VAL A 96 3.55 -3.29 -2.04
CA VAL A 96 3.46 -2.99 -0.60
C VAL A 96 4.80 -2.46 -0.08
N GLN A 97 5.90 -3.13 -0.40
CA GLN A 97 7.25 -2.71 0.00
C GLN A 97 7.57 -1.29 -0.47
N ALA A 98 7.29 -0.96 -1.73
CA ALA A 98 7.49 0.39 -2.27
C ALA A 98 6.72 1.47 -1.49
N LYS A 99 5.54 1.14 -0.95
CA LYS A 99 4.78 2.07 -0.09
C LYS A 99 5.35 2.16 1.31
N VAL A 100 5.86 1.07 1.87
CA VAL A 100 6.56 1.07 3.16
C VAL A 100 7.82 1.92 3.07
N GLU A 101 8.63 1.76 2.02
CA GLU A 101 9.83 2.57 1.79
C GLU A 101 9.50 4.06 1.64
N LEU A 102 8.44 4.39 0.90
CA LEU A 102 7.97 5.77 0.78
C LEU A 102 7.54 6.35 2.13
N LEU A 103 6.84 5.57 2.97
CA LEU A 103 6.45 5.98 4.32
C LEU A 103 7.67 6.19 5.22
N GLN A 104 8.69 5.33 5.12
CA GLN A 104 9.94 5.48 5.88
C GLN A 104 10.73 6.72 5.44
N GLY A 105 10.75 7.03 4.14
CA GLY A 105 11.39 8.24 3.61
C GLY A 105 10.63 9.53 3.91
N ALA A 106 9.31 9.45 4.08
CA ALA A 106 8.44 10.58 4.42
C ALA A 106 8.26 10.78 5.94
N ALA A 107 8.69 9.82 6.76
CA ALA A 107 8.64 9.95 8.20
C ALA A 107 9.52 11.13 8.65
N PRO A 108 8.99 12.10 9.42
CA PRO A 108 9.82 13.16 9.97
C PRO A 108 10.91 12.54 10.83
N ALA A 109 12.13 13.07 10.73
CA ALA A 109 13.22 12.67 11.60
C ALA A 109 12.74 12.63 13.06
N PRO A 110 13.06 11.56 13.83
CA PRO A 110 12.60 11.45 15.20
C PRO A 110 12.92 12.75 15.93
N VAL A 111 11.89 13.39 16.47
CA VAL A 111 12.03 14.61 17.24
C VAL A 111 12.91 14.24 18.43
N LYS A 112 14.20 14.59 18.36
CA LYS A 112 15.14 14.39 19.44
C LYS A 112 14.50 15.03 20.68
N PRO A 113 14.23 14.27 21.76
CA PRO A 113 13.66 14.85 22.97
C PRO A 113 14.52 16.05 23.34
N ALA A 114 13.91 17.23 23.45
CA ALA A 114 14.63 18.42 23.86
C ALA A 114 15.37 18.07 25.16
N ALA A 115 16.69 18.18 25.14
CA ALA A 115 17.52 17.92 26.30
C ALA A 115 16.92 18.71 27.47
N ALA A 116 16.57 18.01 28.55
CA ALA A 116 16.08 18.63 29.76
C ALA A 116 17.05 19.75 30.14
N LYS A 117 16.55 20.98 30.24
CA LYS A 117 17.33 22.11 30.76
C LYS A 117 17.89 21.68 32.12
N PRO A 118 19.19 21.90 32.40
CA PRO A 118 19.72 21.63 33.72
C PRO A 118 18.98 22.51 34.72
N SER A 119 18.36 21.89 35.73
CA SER A 119 17.90 22.64 36.91
C SER A 119 19.09 23.37 37.51
N PRO A 120 18.98 24.68 37.84
CA PRO A 120 20.05 25.38 38.50
C PRO A 120 20.24 24.79 39.90
N GLN A 121 21.37 24.12 40.10
CA GLN A 121 21.93 23.89 41.43
C GLN A 121 22.47 25.21 41.97
N GLY A 122 22.09 25.55 43.21
CA GLY A 122 22.57 26.71 43.97
C GLY A 122 21.47 27.75 44.16
N ARG A 123 21.10 28.19 45.37
CA ARG A 123 21.81 28.31 46.64
C ARG A 123 20.83 28.20 47.79
#